data_AF-A0A6N7VSM8-F1
#
_entry.id   AF-A0A6N7VSM8-F1
#
_cell.length_a   1.000
_cell.length_b   1.000
_cell.length_c   1.000
_cell.angle_alpha   90.00
_cell.angle_beta   90.00
_cell.angle_gamma   90.00
#
_symmetry.space_group_name_H-M   'P 1'
#
loop_
_entity.id
_entity.type
_entity.pdbx_description
1 polymer ?
#
loop_
_entity_poly.entity_id
_entity_poly.type
_entity_poly.pdbx_seq_one_letter_code
_entity_poly.pdbx_strand_id
1 'polypeptide(L)'
;MVFISDEKKNEILDNSDIVAIIGEYVDLKKAGSSYKGLCPFHHEKTPSFIVDDKKQLFHCFGCGQGGDVVSFIMQKEGLSYIDSMKYLANKAGIKIDNNVSSKKNAILNSYYDINKEIMMFFYKNLLTNKEAQIYLKNRGFSSSVVNTFMLGYAKNSWDDLLNFVKKKDYLLEDIQKLGLIKKTENGRYYDKYRNRLIFPIINHYGKVIGFGGRSIDNSMPKYLNSPESEVFKKRYNLYGLNIYKKQNIKDIILVEGYMDVMGLNNQGIDIAVASLGTALTHDQAKLLKRYADNVYICYDQDSAGIKATDRAIEILLDEDIKARVIKLEDGLDPDDFVKKYGKDVFKERMEEADDVYNYKYNKILDIYASSNKNEKFDKLNLFIEFLASIRSDLTREIFINNVSKLFNIEKQTLKQSILKYNENYTNKTNSRNLKEKSFKKNRIIDYKKYTISTNELETLRLFLNQRDDYNDDAEFFDKVLKDERVEKLKDYIKSHDDIVNIRDDFTKDYYFIIDYIENKANKIESFELKEKIKLENKRKLLKKLRSKKD
;
A
#
# COMPACT_ATOMS: atom_id res chain seq x y z
N MET A 1 13.10 18.92 -0.57
CA MET A 1 14.17 18.14 0.08
C MET A 1 15.10 19.14 0.74
N VAL A 2 15.47 18.97 2.01
CA VAL A 2 16.53 19.80 2.60
C VAL A 2 17.82 19.41 1.89
N PHE A 3 18.51 20.39 1.31
CA PHE A 3 19.83 20.17 0.74
C PHE A 3 20.86 20.69 1.73
N ILE A 4 21.56 19.78 2.40
CA ILE A 4 22.83 20.07 3.06
C ILE A 4 23.86 19.85 1.95
N SER A 5 24.70 20.85 1.64
CA SER A 5 25.76 20.66 0.64
C SER A 5 26.68 19.53 1.08
N ASP A 6 27.25 18.79 0.14
CA ASP A 6 28.13 17.67 0.47
C ASP A 6 29.36 18.14 1.26
N GLU A 7 29.87 19.34 0.98
CA GLU A 7 30.88 20.03 1.79
C GLU A 7 30.44 20.19 3.26
N LYS A 8 29.20 20.65 3.50
CA LYS A 8 28.68 20.84 4.85
C LYS A 8 28.36 19.53 5.55
N LYS A 9 27.95 18.50 4.80
CA LYS A 9 27.78 17.14 5.36
C LYS A 9 29.13 16.60 5.85
N ASN A 10 30.17 16.73 5.03
CA ASN A 10 31.51 16.28 5.40
C ASN A 10 32.02 17.09 6.61
N GLU A 11 31.86 18.41 6.62
CA GLU A 11 32.21 19.25 7.77
C GLU A 11 31.51 18.79 9.07
N ILE A 12 30.22 18.43 9.01
CA ILE A 12 29.48 17.92 10.17
C ILE A 12 30.03 16.57 10.62
N LEU A 13 30.29 15.65 9.68
CA LEU A 13 30.80 14.31 9.99
C LEU A 13 32.22 14.38 10.56
N ASP A 14 33.10 15.19 9.98
CA ASP A 14 34.48 15.39 10.42
C ASP A 14 34.56 15.98 11.84
N ASN A 15 33.54 16.72 12.27
CA ASN A 15 33.42 17.29 13.61
C ASN A 15 32.51 16.48 14.55
N SER A 16 32.07 15.28 14.14
CA SER A 16 31.19 14.42 14.93
C SER A 16 31.88 13.09 15.25
N ASP A 17 32.83 13.13 16.19
CA ASP A 17 33.54 11.92 16.65
C ASP A 17 32.54 10.91 17.23
N ILE A 18 32.46 9.73 16.61
CA ILE A 18 31.48 8.71 16.98
C ILE A 18 31.65 8.21 18.43
N VAL A 19 32.87 8.13 18.96
CA VAL A 19 33.14 7.67 20.33
C VAL A 19 32.65 8.71 21.32
N ALA A 20 32.94 9.99 21.06
CA ALA A 20 32.48 11.09 21.90
C ALA A 20 30.95 11.18 21.92
N ILE A 21 30.32 11.13 20.74
CA ILE A 21 28.86 11.23 20.62
C ILE A 21 28.17 10.06 21.31
N ILE A 22 28.62 8.82 21.07
CA ILE A 22 28.02 7.63 21.70
C ILE A 22 28.31 7.59 23.20
N GLY A 23 29.50 8.04 23.61
CA GLY A 23 29.93 8.06 25.02
C GLY A 23 29.01 8.86 25.94
N GLU A 24 28.22 9.79 25.39
CA GLU A 24 27.18 10.51 26.15
C GLU A 24 25.94 9.66 26.47
N TYR A 25 25.73 8.59 25.72
CA TYR A 25 24.58 7.69 25.88
C TYR A 25 24.94 6.38 26.56
N VAL A 26 26.20 5.96 26.46
CA VAL A 26 26.69 4.66 26.89
C VAL A 26 28.05 4.81 27.53
N ASP A 27 28.24 4.18 28.69
CA ASP A 27 29.56 4.05 29.30
C ASP A 27 30.46 3.15 28.43
N LEU A 28 31.29 3.79 27.60
CA LEU A 28 32.26 3.13 26.74
C LEU A 28 33.61 2.95 27.45
N LYS A 29 34.12 1.72 27.45
CA LYS A 29 35.46 1.39 27.95
C LYS A 29 36.39 1.01 26.81
N LYS A 30 37.64 1.49 26.85
CA LYS A 30 38.64 1.15 25.85
C LYS A 30 38.97 -0.34 25.90
N ALA A 31 38.94 -0.99 24.74
CA ALA A 31 39.20 -2.41 24.55
C ALA A 31 40.08 -2.60 23.30
N GLY A 32 41.39 -2.60 23.50
CA GLY A 32 42.36 -2.64 22.39
C GLY A 32 42.29 -1.37 21.54
N SER A 33 42.09 -1.54 20.24
CA SER A 33 41.95 -0.44 19.26
C SER A 33 40.51 0.08 19.11
N SER A 34 39.58 -0.36 19.95
CA SER A 34 38.16 0.03 19.88
C SER A 34 37.62 0.32 21.29
N TYR A 35 36.37 0.73 21.36
CA TYR A 35 35.64 0.94 22.60
C TYR A 35 34.49 -0.06 22.72
N LYS A 36 34.14 -0.43 23.95
CA LYS A 36 33.14 -1.46 24.25
C LYS A 36 32.20 -1.00 25.36
N GLY A 37 30.90 -1.24 25.19
CA GLY A 37 29.86 -0.89 26.17
C GLY A 37 28.63 -1.80 26.09
N LEU A 38 27.64 -1.53 26.94
CA LEU A 38 26.31 -2.15 26.82
C LEU A 38 25.55 -1.49 25.67
N CYS A 39 24.83 -2.29 24.89
CA CYS A 39 24.09 -1.76 23.76
C CYS A 39 22.96 -0.81 24.21
N PRO A 40 22.83 0.38 23.62
CA PRO A 40 21.75 1.31 23.91
C PRO A 40 20.44 0.97 23.21
N PHE A 41 20.41 -0.08 22.38
CA PHE A 41 19.29 -0.48 21.53
C PHE A 41 18.58 -1.76 21.98
N HIS A 42 19.22 -2.58 22.82
CA HIS A 42 18.61 -3.77 23.42
C HIS A 42 19.16 -3.98 24.83
N HIS A 43 18.42 -4.72 25.66
CA HIS A 43 18.84 -4.99 27.03
C HIS A 43 19.77 -6.20 27.08
N GLU A 44 20.95 -6.01 27.67
CA GLU A 44 21.94 -7.07 27.88
C GLU A 44 22.72 -6.85 29.19
N LYS A 45 23.32 -7.92 29.72
CA LYS A 45 24.18 -7.85 30.92
C LYS A 45 25.67 -7.82 30.59
N THR A 46 26.04 -8.38 29.43
CA THR A 46 27.42 -8.44 28.95
C THR A 46 27.60 -7.44 27.81
N PRO A 47 28.61 -6.56 27.87
CA PRO A 47 28.90 -5.60 26.80
C PRO A 47 29.08 -6.30 25.44
N SER A 48 28.25 -5.97 24.45
CA SER A 48 28.39 -6.45 23.06
C SER A 48 28.48 -5.32 22.04
N PHE A 49 28.36 -4.08 22.49
CA PHE A 49 28.42 -2.88 21.66
C PHE A 49 29.87 -2.44 21.46
N ILE A 50 30.36 -2.44 20.22
CA ILE A 50 31.72 -2.05 19.85
C ILE A 50 31.67 -0.76 19.02
N VAL A 51 32.55 0.18 19.33
CA VAL A 51 32.75 1.43 18.60
C VAL A 51 34.21 1.52 18.16
N ASP A 52 34.44 1.62 16.84
CA ASP A 52 35.76 1.73 16.23
C ASP A 52 36.05 3.22 15.94
N ASP A 53 37.07 3.76 16.61
CA ASP A 53 37.46 5.18 16.50
C ASP A 53 38.08 5.51 15.15
N LYS A 54 38.83 4.58 14.55
CA LYS A 54 39.49 4.78 13.25
C LYS A 54 38.51 4.67 12.10
N LYS A 55 37.58 3.71 12.17
CA LYS A 55 36.57 3.52 11.12
C LYS A 55 35.37 4.45 11.27
N GLN A 56 35.22 5.11 12.42
CA GLN A 56 34.06 5.94 12.75
C GLN A 56 32.74 5.16 12.60
N LEU A 57 32.73 3.90 13.07
CA LEU A 57 31.58 2.99 12.98
C LEU A 57 31.31 2.32 14.33
N PHE A 58 30.05 2.01 14.58
CA PHE A 58 29.65 1.12 15.68
C PHE A 58 29.03 -0.17 15.14
N HIS A 59 29.13 -1.23 15.94
CA HIS A 59 28.44 -2.47 15.72
C HIS A 59 28.15 -3.18 17.04
N CYS A 60 26.93 -3.65 17.20
CA CYS A 60 26.51 -4.47 18.32
C CYS A 60 26.48 -5.94 17.93
N PHE A 61 27.31 -6.77 18.56
CA PHE A 61 27.34 -8.20 18.30
C PHE A 61 26.16 -8.96 18.95
N GLY A 62 25.41 -8.33 19.85
CA GLY A 62 24.21 -8.92 20.45
C GLY A 62 22.97 -8.79 19.58
N CYS A 63 22.68 -7.58 19.07
CA CYS A 63 21.45 -7.32 18.30
C CYS A 63 21.67 -7.00 16.81
N GLY A 64 22.92 -6.99 16.35
CA GLY A 64 23.28 -6.74 14.94
C GLY A 64 23.16 -5.28 14.49
N GLN A 65 22.80 -4.34 15.37
CA GLN A 65 22.72 -2.93 15.01
C GLN A 65 24.12 -2.37 14.74
N GLY A 66 24.27 -1.62 13.66
CA GLY A 66 25.54 -0.99 13.29
C GLY A 66 25.33 0.18 12.35
N GLY A 67 26.38 0.99 12.22
CA GLY A 67 26.38 2.15 11.32
C GLY A 67 27.36 3.23 11.76
N ASP A 68 27.22 4.39 11.14
CA ASP A 68 27.96 5.60 11.48
C ASP A 68 27.27 6.41 12.60
N VAL A 69 27.88 7.54 12.96
CA VAL A 69 27.37 8.46 14.00
C VAL A 69 25.97 9.00 13.69
N VAL A 70 25.66 9.21 12.41
CA VAL A 70 24.33 9.67 11.97
C VAL A 70 23.30 8.57 12.18
N SER A 71 23.64 7.34 11.76
CA SER A 71 22.82 6.16 11.94
C SER A 71 22.53 5.88 13.41
N PHE A 72 23.52 6.10 14.29
CA PHE A 72 23.35 6.00 15.73
C PHE A 72 22.29 6.98 16.24
N ILE A 73 22.41 8.27 15.91
CA ILE A 73 21.45 9.31 16.34
C ILE A 73 20.06 9.07 15.74
N MET A 74 19.98 8.67 14.46
CA MET A 74 18.71 8.31 13.83
C MET A 74 17.99 7.20 14.62
N GLN A 75 18.72 6.17 15.02
CA GLN A 75 18.17 5.04 15.76
C GLN A 75 17.85 5.41 17.22
N LYS A 76 18.74 6.15 17.88
CA LYS A 76 18.65 6.47 19.31
C LYS A 76 17.57 7.52 19.61
N GLU A 77 17.51 8.56 18.79
CA GLU A 77 16.59 9.69 18.95
C GLU A 77 15.33 9.57 18.07
N GLY A 78 15.27 8.58 17.17
CA GLY A 78 14.15 8.41 16.25
C GLY A 78 14.04 9.54 15.22
N LEU A 79 15.18 10.17 14.87
CA LEU A 79 15.25 11.31 13.96
C LEU A 79 15.40 10.87 12.49
N SER A 80 14.97 11.73 11.56
CA SER A 80 15.29 11.55 10.14
C SER A 80 16.78 11.80 9.88
N TYR A 81 17.31 11.39 8.73
CA TYR A 81 18.72 11.65 8.37
C TYR A 81 19.06 13.15 8.45
N ILE A 82 18.20 14.01 7.90
CA ILE A 82 18.42 15.46 7.92
C ILE A 82 18.35 16.02 9.34
N ASP A 83 17.42 15.55 10.17
CA ASP A 83 17.30 16.02 11.55
C ASP A 83 18.47 15.52 12.40
N SER A 84 19.00 14.33 12.11
CA SER A 84 20.21 13.79 12.74
C SER A 84 21.45 14.57 12.34
N MET A 85 21.56 14.95 11.05
CA MET A 85 22.63 15.85 10.60
C MET A 85 22.54 17.23 11.26
N LYS A 86 21.33 17.76 11.49
CA LYS A 86 21.14 19.02 12.23
C LYS A 86 21.47 18.88 13.71
N TYR A 87 21.09 17.76 14.33
CA TYR A 87 21.44 17.45 15.71
C TYR A 87 22.96 17.48 15.89
N LEU A 88 23.68 16.76 15.02
CA LEU A 88 25.13 16.72 15.02
C LEU A 88 25.77 18.07 14.71
N ALA A 89 25.24 18.81 13.73
CA ALA A 89 25.73 20.15 13.41
C ALA A 89 25.61 21.13 14.59
N ASN A 90 24.47 21.14 15.29
CA ASN A 90 24.28 21.98 16.47
C ASN A 90 25.29 21.62 17.58
N LYS A 91 25.56 20.33 17.75
CA LYS A 91 26.49 19.82 18.75
C LYS A 91 27.95 20.16 18.42
N ALA A 92 28.29 20.15 17.13
CA ALA A 92 29.57 20.61 16.60
C ALA A 92 29.68 22.15 16.47
N GLY A 93 28.64 22.91 16.81
CA GLY A 93 28.62 24.37 16.65
C GLY A 93 28.59 24.86 15.18
N ILE A 94 28.29 23.96 14.23
CA ILE A 94 28.25 24.24 12.80
C ILE A 94 26.90 24.82 12.41
N LYS A 95 26.90 26.05 11.89
CA LYS A 95 25.69 26.68 11.34
C LYS A 95 25.37 26.09 9.97
N ILE A 96 24.20 25.47 9.85
CA ILE A 96 23.61 25.08 8.56
C ILE A 96 22.74 26.25 8.07
N ASP A 97 23.03 26.81 6.90
CA ASP A 97 22.23 27.88 6.30
C ASP A 97 20.79 27.41 6.05
N ASN A 98 19.87 27.98 6.83
CA ASN A 98 18.54 27.41 7.06
C ASN A 98 17.41 28.14 6.34
N ASN A 99 17.70 29.08 5.43
CA ASN A 99 16.68 30.05 4.99
C ASN A 99 15.47 29.45 4.23
N VAL A 100 15.60 28.26 3.63
CA VAL A 100 14.48 27.52 3.01
C VAL A 100 14.02 26.33 3.88
N SER A 101 14.88 25.85 4.79
CA SER A 101 14.75 24.60 5.54
C SER A 101 14.05 24.77 6.91
N SER A 102 14.22 25.89 7.59
CA SER A 102 13.62 26.14 8.91
C SER A 102 12.11 26.27 8.82
N LYS A 103 11.59 27.05 7.85
CA LYS A 103 10.15 27.23 7.64
C LYS A 103 9.46 25.92 7.24
N LYS A 104 10.04 25.14 6.32
CA LYS A 104 9.43 23.86 5.91
C LYS A 104 9.37 22.85 7.04
N ASN A 105 10.44 22.71 7.83
CA ASN A 105 10.43 21.79 8.97
C ASN A 105 9.52 22.30 10.10
N ALA A 106 9.43 23.61 10.32
CA ALA A 106 8.46 24.19 11.24
C ALA A 106 7.01 23.87 10.82
N ILE A 107 6.70 23.97 9.52
CA ILE A 107 5.39 23.59 8.97
C ILE A 107 5.12 22.09 9.16
N LEU A 108 6.09 21.23 8.85
CA LEU A 108 5.93 19.77 9.04
C LEU A 108 5.71 19.40 10.52
N ASN A 109 6.47 20.01 11.43
CA ASN A 109 6.29 19.83 12.87
C ASN A 109 4.92 20.32 13.33
N SER A 110 4.49 21.49 12.86
CA SER A 110 3.14 22.00 13.09
C SER A 110 2.07 21.02 12.61
N TYR A 111 2.24 20.38 11.46
CA TYR A 111 1.31 19.37 10.96
C TYR A 111 1.25 18.12 11.84
N TYR A 112 2.39 17.65 12.36
CA TYR A 112 2.41 16.54 13.32
C TYR A 112 1.70 16.91 14.63
N ASP A 113 1.90 18.13 15.12
CA ASP A 113 1.26 18.62 16.35
C ASP A 113 -0.25 18.79 16.17
N ILE A 114 -0.70 19.37 15.05
CA ILE A 114 -2.12 19.46 14.67
C ILE A 114 -2.75 18.07 14.63
N ASN A 115 -2.12 17.11 13.91
CA ASN A 115 -2.63 15.75 13.84
C ASN A 115 -2.71 15.09 15.22
N LYS A 116 -1.71 15.30 16.09
CA LYS A 116 -1.72 14.77 17.46
C LYS A 116 -2.88 15.35 18.28
N GLU A 117 -3.12 16.66 18.20
CA GLU A 117 -4.25 17.27 18.89
C GLU A 117 -5.60 16.75 18.38
N ILE A 118 -5.73 16.57 17.07
CA ILE A 118 -6.96 16.08 16.44
C ILE A 118 -7.20 14.60 16.73
N MET A 119 -6.14 13.79 16.84
CA MET A 119 -6.23 12.44 17.39
C MET A 119 -6.83 12.46 18.80
N MET A 120 -6.32 13.33 19.68
CA MET A 120 -6.86 13.46 21.05
C MET A 120 -8.30 13.96 21.07
N PHE A 121 -8.67 14.85 20.14
CA PHE A 121 -10.06 15.30 19.96
C PHE A 121 -10.99 14.13 19.62
N PHE A 122 -10.64 13.33 18.60
CA PHE A 122 -11.44 12.17 18.23
C PHE A 122 -11.46 11.10 19.33
N TYR A 123 -10.34 10.86 20.01
CA TYR A 123 -10.26 9.94 21.14
C TYR A 123 -11.23 10.35 22.26
N LYS A 124 -11.24 11.63 22.66
CA LYS A 124 -12.19 12.17 23.65
C LYS A 124 -13.63 11.99 23.20
N ASN A 125 -13.93 12.28 21.93
CA ASN A 125 -15.26 12.06 21.37
C ASN A 125 -15.71 10.59 21.53
N LEU A 126 -14.82 9.62 21.27
CA LEU A 126 -15.11 8.19 21.45
C LEU A 126 -15.41 7.84 22.92
N LEU A 127 -14.63 8.36 23.86
CA LEU A 127 -14.82 8.12 25.30
C LEU A 127 -16.15 8.68 25.84
N THR A 128 -16.73 9.67 25.18
CA THR A 128 -18.01 10.29 25.59
C THR A 128 -19.22 9.87 24.75
N ASN A 129 -19.03 9.11 23.67
CA ASN A 129 -20.11 8.73 22.77
C ASN A 129 -20.52 7.26 22.95
N LYS A 130 -21.73 7.04 23.48
CA LYS A 130 -22.26 5.70 23.76
C LYS A 130 -22.45 4.84 22.51
N GLU A 131 -22.88 5.43 21.40
CA GLU A 131 -23.14 4.71 20.14
C GLU A 131 -21.86 4.07 19.58
N ALA A 132 -20.77 4.85 19.51
CA ALA A 132 -19.48 4.36 19.04
C ALA A 132 -18.87 3.30 19.99
N GLN A 133 -19.08 3.44 21.30
CA GLN A 133 -18.67 2.44 22.29
C GLN A 133 -19.45 1.13 22.15
N ILE A 134 -20.78 1.21 21.97
CA ILE A 134 -21.63 0.04 21.73
C ILE A 134 -21.21 -0.64 20.43
N TYR A 135 -20.91 0.12 19.37
CA TYR A 135 -20.41 -0.43 18.12
C TYR A 135 -19.12 -1.25 18.32
N LEU A 136 -18.12 -0.69 19.02
CA LEU A 136 -16.87 -1.41 19.32
C LEU A 136 -17.11 -2.65 20.20
N LYS A 137 -17.98 -2.54 21.21
CA LYS A 137 -18.34 -3.66 22.08
C LYS A 137 -19.02 -4.78 21.31
N ASN A 138 -19.97 -4.47 20.43
CA ASN A 138 -20.64 -5.44 19.56
C ASN A 138 -19.67 -6.09 18.57
N ARG A 139 -18.59 -5.38 18.22
CA ARG A 139 -17.49 -5.90 17.41
C ARG A 139 -16.48 -6.75 18.21
N GLY A 140 -16.62 -6.84 19.53
CA GLY A 140 -15.75 -7.63 20.40
C GLY A 140 -14.44 -6.94 20.80
N PHE A 141 -14.29 -5.63 20.57
CA PHE A 141 -13.06 -4.91 20.94
C PHE A 141 -13.05 -4.50 22.41
N SER A 142 -11.95 -4.80 23.08
CA SER A 142 -11.70 -4.39 24.46
C SER A 142 -11.26 -2.93 24.56
N SER A 143 -11.39 -2.35 25.75
CA SER A 143 -10.92 -0.98 26.03
C SER A 143 -9.40 -0.83 25.92
N SER A 144 -8.63 -1.92 26.10
CA SER A 144 -7.18 -1.87 25.93
C SER A 144 -6.80 -1.59 24.48
N VAL A 145 -7.44 -2.23 23.51
CA VAL A 145 -7.22 -1.97 22.08
C VAL A 145 -7.56 -0.53 21.70
N VAL A 146 -8.65 0.02 22.25
CA VAL A 146 -9.02 1.44 22.06
C VAL A 146 -7.87 2.36 22.45
N ASN A 147 -7.19 2.06 23.57
CA ASN A 147 -6.07 2.85 24.08
C ASN A 147 -4.79 2.59 23.29
N THR A 148 -4.48 1.33 22.97
CA THR A 148 -3.29 0.93 22.22
C THR A 148 -3.21 1.62 20.86
N PHE A 149 -4.34 1.70 20.15
CA PHE A 149 -4.43 2.31 18.82
C PHE A 149 -4.92 3.76 18.85
N MET A 150 -5.21 4.32 20.04
CA MET A 150 -5.76 5.67 20.21
C MET A 150 -7.02 5.90 19.36
N LEU A 151 -7.92 4.92 19.30
CA LEU A 151 -9.11 5.00 18.45
C LEU A 151 -9.96 6.21 18.82
N GLY A 152 -10.55 6.83 17.82
CA GLY A 152 -11.38 8.01 18.00
C GLY A 152 -12.75 7.87 17.36
N TYR A 153 -13.58 8.89 17.52
CA TYR A 153 -14.89 8.97 16.90
C TYR A 153 -15.12 10.36 16.32
N ALA A 154 -15.44 10.41 15.02
CA ALA A 154 -15.96 11.59 14.38
C ALA A 154 -17.48 11.58 14.49
N LYS A 155 -18.04 12.56 15.21
CA LYS A 155 -19.48 12.67 15.43
C LYS A 155 -20.24 12.78 14.12
N ASN A 156 -21.53 12.46 14.15
CA ASN A 156 -22.43 12.72 13.04
C ASN A 156 -22.78 14.23 12.96
N SER A 157 -21.78 15.05 12.61
CA SER A 157 -21.91 16.50 12.46
C SER A 157 -21.12 16.98 11.24
N TRP A 158 -21.55 18.09 10.65
CA TRP A 158 -20.87 18.71 9.51
C TRP A 158 -19.70 19.60 9.89
N ASP A 159 -19.56 19.99 11.16
CA ASP A 159 -18.63 21.03 11.60
C ASP A 159 -18.08 20.85 13.04
N ASP A 160 -18.18 19.66 13.64
CA ASP A 160 -17.67 19.39 15.01
C ASP A 160 -16.16 19.60 15.08
N LEU A 161 -15.40 19.01 14.15
CA LEU A 161 -13.96 19.24 14.03
C LEU A 161 -13.66 20.66 13.55
N LEU A 162 -14.42 21.18 12.57
CA LEU A 162 -14.24 22.54 12.06
C LEU A 162 -14.33 23.58 13.19
N ASN A 163 -15.30 23.45 14.08
CA ASN A 163 -15.48 24.35 15.22
C ASN A 163 -14.35 24.18 16.25
N PHE A 164 -13.88 22.95 16.49
CA PHE A 164 -12.72 22.69 17.33
C PHE A 164 -11.44 23.37 16.79
N VAL A 165 -11.12 23.21 15.50
CA VAL A 165 -9.90 23.78 14.92
C VAL A 165 -9.96 25.29 14.81
N LYS A 166 -11.15 25.89 14.61
CA LYS A 166 -11.35 27.34 14.68
C LYS A 166 -11.09 27.89 16.09
N LYS A 167 -11.58 27.20 17.12
CA LYS A 167 -11.34 27.59 18.52
C LYS A 167 -9.86 27.51 18.90
N LYS A 168 -9.10 26.64 18.22
CA LYS A 168 -7.65 26.48 18.36
C LYS A 168 -6.82 27.46 17.52
N ASP A 169 -7.47 28.34 16.76
CA ASP A 169 -6.84 29.31 15.87
C ASP A 169 -5.91 28.66 14.81
N TYR A 170 -6.28 27.46 14.34
CA TYR A 170 -5.56 26.81 13.24
C TYR A 170 -5.99 27.36 11.89
N LEU A 171 -5.02 27.54 10.99
CA LEU A 171 -5.27 27.90 9.59
C LEU A 171 -6.07 26.80 8.89
N LEU A 172 -7.26 27.13 8.40
CA LEU A 172 -8.17 26.16 7.77
C LEU A 172 -7.56 25.53 6.51
N GLU A 173 -6.70 26.26 5.81
CA GLU A 173 -5.95 25.77 4.66
C GLU A 173 -5.04 24.59 5.05
N ASP A 174 -4.43 24.63 6.23
CA ASP A 174 -3.56 23.57 6.70
C ASP A 174 -4.37 22.34 7.13
N ILE A 175 -5.49 22.55 7.81
CA ILE A 175 -6.45 21.47 8.13
C ILE A 175 -7.00 20.81 6.84
N GLN A 176 -7.24 21.61 5.80
CA GLN A 176 -7.65 21.11 4.48
C GLN A 176 -6.52 20.32 3.81
N LYS A 177 -5.26 20.79 3.85
CA LYS A 177 -4.09 20.07 3.29
C LYS A 177 -3.82 18.74 4.00
N LEU A 178 -4.08 18.67 5.30
CA LEU A 178 -4.07 17.43 6.08
C LEU A 178 -5.25 16.51 5.77
N GLY A 179 -6.23 17.01 5.00
CA GLY A 179 -7.37 16.26 4.51
C GLY A 179 -8.36 15.91 5.61
N LEU A 180 -8.54 16.81 6.58
CA LEU A 180 -9.43 16.66 7.73
C LEU A 180 -10.76 17.39 7.51
N ILE A 181 -10.74 18.48 6.73
CA ILE A 181 -11.92 19.20 6.26
C ILE A 181 -11.93 19.27 4.73
N LYS A 182 -13.11 19.49 4.15
CA LYS A 182 -13.32 19.74 2.72
C LYS A 182 -13.93 21.12 2.52
N LYS A 183 -13.75 21.69 1.33
CA LYS A 183 -14.33 22.97 0.92
C LYS A 183 -15.38 22.73 -0.17
N THR A 184 -16.56 23.32 -0.03
CA THR A 184 -17.61 23.31 -1.07
C THR A 184 -17.27 24.27 -2.22
N GLU A 185 -17.99 24.16 -3.34
CA GLU A 185 -17.85 25.10 -4.47
C GLU A 185 -18.11 26.56 -4.04
N ASN A 186 -19.00 26.78 -3.06
CA ASN A 186 -19.32 28.11 -2.51
C ASN A 186 -18.33 28.58 -1.44
N GLY A 187 -17.22 27.87 -1.25
CA GLY A 187 -16.15 28.25 -0.33
C GLY A 187 -16.36 27.88 1.14
N ARG A 188 -17.45 27.19 1.49
CA ARG A 188 -17.73 26.77 2.88
C ARG A 188 -16.95 25.50 3.23
N TYR A 189 -16.32 25.49 4.41
CA TYR A 189 -15.63 24.32 4.94
C TYR A 189 -16.58 23.40 5.71
N TYR A 190 -16.30 22.10 5.70
CA TYR A 190 -17.03 21.08 6.46
C TYR A 190 -16.14 19.87 6.78
N ASP A 191 -16.51 19.11 7.80
CA ASP A 191 -15.79 17.94 8.27
C ASP A 191 -15.77 16.82 7.23
N LYS A 192 -14.59 16.26 6.96
CA LYS A 192 -14.47 15.11 6.05
C LYS A 192 -15.02 13.83 6.68
N TYR A 193 -14.63 13.56 7.93
CA TYR A 193 -15.04 12.38 8.67
C TYR A 193 -16.30 12.72 9.46
N ARG A 194 -17.36 11.95 9.27
CA ARG A 194 -18.65 12.12 9.94
C ARG A 194 -19.24 10.75 10.21
N ASN A 195 -19.80 10.56 11.40
CA ASN A 195 -20.36 9.29 11.87
C ASN A 195 -19.43 8.09 11.69
N ARG A 196 -18.16 8.25 12.09
CA ARG A 196 -17.09 7.29 11.77
C ARG A 196 -16.21 6.99 12.97
N LEU A 197 -15.90 5.72 13.16
CA LEU A 197 -14.80 5.27 13.99
C LEU A 197 -13.48 5.67 13.31
N ILE A 198 -12.58 6.30 14.04
CA ILE A 198 -11.33 6.88 13.54
C ILE A 198 -10.14 6.04 13.98
N PHE A 199 -9.27 5.74 13.03
CA PHE A 199 -8.02 4.98 13.20
C PHE A 199 -6.86 5.93 12.92
N PRO A 200 -6.18 6.47 13.94
CA PRO A 200 -4.98 7.27 13.72
C PRO A 200 -3.90 6.45 13.01
N ILE A 201 -3.33 7.01 11.95
CA ILE A 201 -2.20 6.41 11.24
C ILE A 201 -0.94 7.02 11.84
N ILE A 202 -0.14 6.18 12.48
CA ILE A 202 1.09 6.56 13.18
C ILE A 202 2.27 5.94 12.43
N ASN A 203 3.22 6.76 12.01
CA ASN A 203 4.40 6.27 11.31
C ASN A 203 5.35 5.49 12.24
N HIS A 204 6.40 4.88 11.69
CA HIS A 204 7.37 4.13 12.49
C HIS A 204 8.21 4.99 13.44
N TYR A 205 8.18 6.33 13.29
CA TYR A 205 8.78 7.28 14.25
C TYR A 205 7.82 7.70 15.38
N GLY A 206 6.57 7.20 15.39
CA GLY A 206 5.58 7.53 16.41
C GLY A 206 4.85 8.86 16.19
N LYS A 207 4.95 9.47 15.00
CA LYS A 207 4.20 10.69 14.65
C LYS A 207 2.86 10.36 14.01
N VAL A 208 1.80 11.07 14.39
CA VAL A 208 0.48 10.96 13.77
C VAL A 208 0.52 11.65 12.40
N ILE A 209 0.33 10.88 11.35
CA ILE A 209 0.49 11.34 9.97
C ILE A 209 -0.84 11.51 9.24
N GLY A 210 -1.87 10.78 9.65
CA GLY A 210 -3.19 10.88 9.06
C GLY A 210 -4.20 9.99 9.78
N PHE A 211 -5.34 9.74 9.15
CA PHE A 211 -6.46 9.02 9.76
C PHE A 211 -7.16 8.11 8.75
N GLY A 212 -7.45 6.89 9.18
CA GLY A 212 -8.51 6.05 8.63
C GLY A 212 -9.84 6.35 9.32
N GLY A 213 -10.95 6.11 8.64
CA GLY A 213 -12.29 6.34 9.15
C GLY A 213 -13.27 5.31 8.64
N ARG A 214 -13.80 4.46 9.52
CA ARG A 214 -14.79 3.45 9.20
C ARG A 214 -16.18 3.94 9.55
N SER A 215 -17.11 3.81 8.61
CA SER A 215 -18.52 4.08 8.86
C SER A 215 -19.06 3.16 9.95
N ILE A 216 -19.70 3.73 10.97
CA ILE A 216 -20.40 2.93 11.99
C ILE A 216 -21.86 2.68 11.60
N ASP A 217 -22.37 3.45 10.62
CA ASP A 217 -23.60 3.18 9.89
C ASP A 217 -23.30 2.57 8.50
N ASN A 218 -24.34 2.26 7.74
CA ASN A 218 -24.23 1.74 6.37
C ASN A 218 -23.87 2.83 5.33
N SER A 219 -23.35 3.99 5.73
CA SER A 219 -22.96 5.05 4.78
C SER A 219 -21.72 4.67 3.97
N MET A 220 -21.77 5.02 2.68
CA MET A 220 -20.69 4.78 1.74
C MET A 220 -19.76 6.00 1.58
N PRO A 221 -18.45 5.78 1.37
CA PRO A 221 -17.77 4.48 1.37
C PRO A 221 -17.57 3.93 2.80
N LYS A 222 -17.51 2.60 2.95
CA LYS A 222 -17.32 1.92 4.25
C LYS A 222 -16.06 2.41 4.98
N TYR A 223 -14.96 2.63 4.26
CA TYR A 223 -13.71 3.20 4.79
C TYR A 223 -13.29 4.47 4.04
N LEU A 224 -12.69 5.41 4.77
CA LEU A 224 -12.07 6.62 4.25
C LEU A 224 -10.66 6.78 4.82
N ASN A 225 -9.67 7.01 3.97
CA ASN A 225 -8.31 7.33 4.41
C ASN A 225 -7.99 8.81 4.16
N SER A 226 -7.05 9.36 4.94
CA SER A 226 -6.42 10.64 4.62
C SER A 226 -5.94 10.66 3.15
N PRO A 227 -6.12 11.77 2.42
CA PRO A 227 -5.45 11.94 1.14
C PRO A 227 -3.94 12.05 1.34
N GLU A 228 -3.18 11.90 0.27
CA GLU A 228 -1.74 12.20 0.27
C GLU A 228 -1.50 13.64 0.77
N SER A 229 -0.54 13.82 1.67
CA SER A 229 -0.15 15.13 2.21
C SER A 229 1.37 15.25 2.32
N GLU A 230 1.88 16.36 2.84
CA GLU A 230 3.32 16.53 3.12
C GLU A 230 3.80 15.55 4.20
N VAL A 231 2.95 15.18 5.16
CA VAL A 231 3.27 14.28 6.28
C VAL A 231 2.77 12.86 6.09
N PHE A 232 1.84 12.62 5.15
CA PHE A 232 1.25 11.32 4.89
C PHE A 232 1.43 10.87 3.46
N LYS A 233 2.09 9.72 3.29
CA LYS A 233 2.26 9.04 2.02
C LYS A 233 1.87 7.58 2.17
N LYS A 234 0.76 7.16 1.56
CA LYS A 234 0.24 5.78 1.72
C LYS A 234 1.27 4.74 1.32
N ARG A 235 1.95 4.96 0.20
CA ARG A 235 2.94 4.05 -0.38
C ARG A 235 4.12 3.72 0.53
N TYR A 236 4.39 4.53 1.57
CA TYR A 236 5.57 4.37 2.44
C TYR A 236 5.22 3.96 3.88
N ASN A 237 3.94 3.76 4.20
CA ASN A 237 3.51 3.52 5.57
C ASN A 237 2.64 2.26 5.66
N LEU A 238 2.76 1.58 6.79
CA LEU A 238 1.96 0.42 7.17
C LEU A 238 1.27 0.75 8.50
N TYR A 239 -0.02 0.45 8.60
CA TYR A 239 -0.74 0.58 9.87
C TYR A 239 -0.25 -0.48 10.86
N GLY A 240 -0.21 -0.16 12.15
CA GLY A 240 0.22 -1.08 13.22
C GLY A 240 1.74 -1.20 13.37
N LEU A 241 2.55 -0.70 12.42
CA LEU A 241 4.01 -0.85 12.47
C LEU A 241 4.64 -0.20 13.70
N ASN A 242 4.06 0.90 14.20
CA ASN A 242 4.48 1.57 15.43
C ASN A 242 4.24 0.74 16.70
N ILE A 243 3.31 -0.22 16.65
CA ILE A 243 3.02 -1.17 17.73
C ILE A 243 3.93 -2.38 17.58
N TYR A 244 4.00 -2.95 16.36
CA TYR A 244 4.88 -4.07 16.04
C TYR A 244 6.34 -3.81 16.44
N LYS A 245 6.88 -2.63 16.13
CA LYS A 245 8.30 -2.33 16.39
C LYS A 245 8.70 -2.35 17.88
N LYS A 246 7.72 -2.38 18.79
CA LYS A 246 7.95 -2.50 20.24
C LYS A 246 8.11 -3.96 20.68
N GLN A 247 7.79 -4.91 19.81
CA GLN A 247 7.91 -6.33 20.06
C GLN A 247 9.35 -6.80 19.81
N ASN A 248 9.78 -7.80 20.57
CA ASN A 248 11.09 -8.44 20.41
C ASN A 248 11.06 -9.61 19.39
N ILE A 249 9.96 -9.76 18.65
CA ILE A 249 9.73 -10.84 17.69
C ILE A 249 9.95 -10.30 16.28
N LYS A 250 10.68 -11.07 15.45
CA LYS A 250 11.04 -10.71 14.08
C LYS A 250 10.09 -11.29 13.02
N ASP A 251 9.01 -11.91 13.46
CA ASP A 251 7.90 -12.32 12.61
C ASP A 251 6.90 -11.18 12.48
N ILE A 252 6.44 -10.91 11.27
CA ILE A 252 5.41 -9.90 11.00
C ILE A 252 4.28 -10.49 10.17
N ILE A 253 3.04 -10.18 10.53
CA ILE A 253 1.84 -10.62 9.80
C ILE A 253 1.32 -9.43 8.99
N LEU A 254 1.22 -9.59 7.68
CA LEU A 254 0.63 -8.64 6.76
C LEU A 254 -0.83 -9.01 6.52
N VAL A 255 -1.74 -8.13 6.94
CA VAL A 255 -3.20 -8.25 6.78
C VAL A 255 -3.76 -7.10 5.93
N GLU A 256 -5.02 -7.15 5.52
CA GLU A 256 -5.59 -6.18 4.58
C GLU A 256 -6.01 -4.85 5.23
N GLY A 257 -6.58 -4.92 6.44
CA GLY A 257 -7.30 -3.80 7.03
C GLY A 257 -6.90 -3.44 8.45
N TYR A 258 -7.37 -2.26 8.87
CA TYR A 258 -7.23 -1.78 10.25
C TYR A 258 -7.85 -2.74 11.26
N MET A 259 -9.00 -3.32 10.90
CA MET A 259 -9.78 -4.20 11.78
C MET A 259 -9.04 -5.50 12.05
N ASP A 260 -8.39 -6.08 11.05
CA ASP A 260 -7.62 -7.33 11.18
C ASP A 260 -6.43 -7.13 12.12
N VAL A 261 -5.70 -6.03 11.94
CA VAL A 261 -4.59 -5.66 12.83
C VAL A 261 -5.08 -5.53 14.27
N MET A 262 -6.21 -4.86 14.47
CA MET A 262 -6.79 -4.69 15.79
C MET A 262 -7.37 -5.99 16.35
N GLY A 263 -7.98 -6.83 15.53
CA GLY A 263 -8.58 -8.11 15.92
C GLY A 263 -7.54 -9.07 16.45
N LEU A 264 -6.44 -9.20 15.73
CA LEU A 264 -5.25 -9.93 16.15
C LEU A 264 -4.66 -9.36 17.43
N ASN A 265 -4.46 -8.03 17.52
CA ASN A 265 -3.94 -7.39 18.73
C ASN A 265 -4.88 -7.55 19.94
N ASN A 266 -6.21 -7.55 19.74
CA ASN A 266 -7.20 -7.76 20.80
C ASN A 266 -7.05 -9.14 21.45
N GLN A 267 -6.50 -10.11 20.72
CA GLN A 267 -6.18 -11.45 21.21
C GLN A 267 -4.71 -11.59 21.64
N GLY A 268 -3.95 -10.49 21.65
CA GLY A 268 -2.53 -10.45 22.03
C GLY A 268 -1.57 -10.92 20.93
N ILE A 269 -1.99 -10.85 19.66
CA ILE A 269 -1.12 -11.05 18.50
C ILE A 269 -0.72 -9.67 17.99
N ASP A 270 0.35 -9.14 18.57
CA ASP A 270 0.75 -7.73 18.43
C ASP A 270 1.74 -7.47 17.29
N ILE A 271 1.83 -8.45 16.37
CA ILE A 271 2.78 -8.47 15.25
C ILE A 271 2.12 -8.25 13.88
N ALA A 272 0.85 -7.86 13.87
CA ALA A 272 0.11 -7.59 12.64
C ALA A 272 0.31 -6.15 12.15
N VAL A 273 0.42 -5.99 10.83
CA VAL A 273 0.44 -4.71 10.12
C VAL A 273 -0.43 -4.77 8.86
N ALA A 274 -0.96 -3.62 8.43
CA ALA A 274 -1.79 -3.55 7.24
C ALA A 274 -1.35 -2.49 6.24
N SER A 275 -1.62 -2.73 4.96
CA SER A 275 -1.57 -1.70 3.94
C SER A 275 -2.72 -0.70 4.11
N LEU A 276 -2.52 0.55 3.68
CA LEU A 276 -3.44 1.65 3.98
C LEU A 276 -4.56 1.80 2.93
N GLY A 277 -5.29 0.71 2.70
CA GLY A 277 -6.40 0.63 1.73
C GLY A 277 -5.95 0.60 0.28
N THR A 278 -4.80 -0.04 0.02
CA THR A 278 -4.25 -0.28 -1.32
C THR A 278 -3.54 -1.63 -1.34
N ALA A 279 -3.26 -2.17 -2.52
CA ALA A 279 -2.29 -3.26 -2.65
C ALA A 279 -0.94 -2.89 -2.00
N LEU A 280 -0.22 -3.89 -1.52
CA LEU A 280 1.15 -3.75 -1.02
C LEU A 280 2.02 -3.05 -2.09
N THR A 281 2.96 -2.21 -1.66
CA THR A 281 3.94 -1.55 -2.53
C THR A 281 5.35 -2.08 -2.30
N HIS A 282 6.24 -1.94 -3.28
CA HIS A 282 7.68 -2.22 -3.11
C HIS A 282 8.30 -1.44 -1.95
N ASP A 283 7.89 -0.18 -1.75
CA ASP A 283 8.40 0.63 -0.64
C ASP A 283 7.94 0.12 0.73
N GLN A 284 6.71 -0.38 0.83
CA GLN A 284 6.22 -1.06 2.02
C GLN A 284 6.94 -2.40 2.23
N ALA A 285 7.22 -3.16 1.18
CA ALA A 285 8.03 -4.38 1.27
C ALA A 285 9.45 -4.08 1.78
N LYS A 286 10.12 -3.06 1.26
CA LYS A 286 11.41 -2.56 1.79
C LYS A 286 11.30 -2.08 3.24
N LEU A 287 10.15 -1.55 3.64
CA LEU A 287 9.89 -1.20 5.04
C LEU A 287 9.78 -2.46 5.89
N LEU A 288 9.04 -3.49 5.47
CA LEU A 288 8.94 -4.78 6.16
C LEU A 288 10.32 -5.42 6.36
N LYS A 289 11.13 -5.51 5.30
CA LYS A 289 12.49 -6.09 5.32
C LYS A 289 13.43 -5.44 6.34
N ARG A 290 13.20 -4.18 6.70
CA ARG A 290 14.00 -3.47 7.72
C ARG A 290 13.69 -3.88 9.14
N TYR A 291 12.47 -4.36 9.41
CA TYR A 291 12.02 -4.65 10.78
C TYR A 291 11.87 -6.15 11.07
N ALA A 292 11.52 -6.95 10.06
CA ALA A 292 11.16 -8.34 10.20
C ALA A 292 12.10 -9.26 9.40
N ASP A 293 12.37 -10.44 9.96
CA ASP A 293 13.12 -11.51 9.31
C ASP A 293 12.17 -12.46 8.56
N ASN A 294 10.97 -12.71 9.13
CA ASN A 294 9.93 -13.55 8.54
C ASN A 294 8.66 -12.75 8.29
N VAL A 295 8.10 -12.86 7.09
CA VAL A 295 6.86 -12.18 6.69
C VAL A 295 5.78 -13.22 6.42
N TYR A 296 4.63 -13.07 7.07
CA TYR A 296 3.45 -13.90 6.88
C TYR A 296 2.35 -13.08 6.22
N ILE A 297 1.79 -13.54 5.10
CA ILE A 297 0.61 -12.94 4.47
C ILE A 297 -0.62 -13.65 5.02
N CYS A 298 -1.58 -12.89 5.55
CA CYS A 298 -2.86 -13.39 6.04
C CYS A 298 -3.97 -12.46 5.56
N TYR A 299 -4.42 -12.69 4.33
CA TYR A 299 -5.46 -11.93 3.65
C TYR A 299 -6.76 -12.74 3.58
N ASP A 300 -7.83 -12.07 3.19
CA ASP A 300 -9.16 -12.67 3.11
C ASP A 300 -9.16 -13.80 2.08
N GLN A 301 -9.91 -14.87 2.35
CA GLN A 301 -10.04 -16.02 1.43
C GLN A 301 -11.09 -15.80 0.33
N ASP A 302 -11.43 -14.54 0.02
CA ASP A 302 -12.30 -14.20 -1.10
C ASP A 302 -11.51 -13.99 -2.40
N SER A 303 -12.20 -13.79 -3.53
CA SER A 303 -11.55 -13.60 -4.82
C SER A 303 -10.62 -12.39 -4.86
N ALA A 304 -10.90 -11.33 -4.10
CA ALA A 304 -10.09 -10.12 -4.04
C ALA A 304 -8.84 -10.34 -3.17
N GLY A 305 -9.00 -10.95 -1.99
CA GLY A 305 -7.91 -11.27 -1.07
C GLY A 305 -6.93 -12.30 -1.63
N ILE A 306 -7.42 -13.30 -2.39
CA ILE A 306 -6.56 -14.24 -3.13
C ILE A 306 -5.69 -13.50 -4.18
N LYS A 307 -6.28 -12.58 -4.95
CA LYS A 307 -5.53 -11.77 -5.93
C LYS A 307 -4.55 -10.83 -5.24
N ALA A 308 -4.94 -10.26 -4.10
CA ALA A 308 -4.07 -9.41 -3.30
C ALA A 308 -2.88 -10.21 -2.74
N THR A 309 -3.10 -11.47 -2.35
CA THR A 309 -2.06 -12.40 -1.90
C THR A 309 -1.06 -12.69 -3.01
N ASP A 310 -1.53 -13.05 -4.21
CA ASP A 310 -0.65 -13.31 -5.36
C ASP A 310 0.24 -12.09 -5.67
N ARG A 311 -0.35 -10.89 -5.67
CA ARG A 311 0.38 -9.64 -5.90
C ARG A 311 1.37 -9.32 -4.78
N ALA A 312 1.00 -9.57 -3.52
CA ALA A 312 1.91 -9.38 -2.39
C ALA A 312 3.11 -10.33 -2.49
N ILE A 313 2.89 -11.59 -2.87
CA ILE A 313 3.95 -12.58 -3.10
C ILE A 313 4.93 -12.08 -4.17
N GLU A 314 4.44 -11.58 -5.31
CA GLU A 314 5.31 -11.05 -6.38
C GLU A 314 6.20 -9.91 -5.87
N ILE A 315 5.61 -8.93 -5.19
CA ILE A 315 6.33 -7.77 -4.66
C ILE A 315 7.38 -8.18 -3.61
N LEU A 316 7.02 -9.10 -2.70
CA LEU A 316 7.94 -9.58 -1.67
C LEU A 316 9.10 -10.37 -2.28
N LEU A 317 8.84 -11.22 -3.27
CA LEU A 317 9.88 -11.96 -4.00
C LEU A 317 10.83 -11.04 -4.76
N ASP A 318 10.32 -9.98 -5.39
CA ASP A 318 11.15 -8.99 -6.10
C ASP A 318 12.06 -8.19 -5.15
N GLU A 319 11.64 -8.00 -3.90
CA GLU A 319 12.45 -7.40 -2.84
C GLU A 319 13.30 -8.42 -2.07
N ASP A 320 13.38 -9.66 -2.57
CA ASP A 320 14.12 -10.77 -1.96
C ASP A 320 13.70 -11.01 -0.50
N ILE A 321 12.38 -11.08 -0.29
CA ILE A 321 11.74 -11.39 0.99
C ILE A 321 11.02 -12.72 0.82
N LYS A 322 11.44 -13.71 1.61
CA LYS A 322 10.77 -15.01 1.68
C LYS A 322 9.57 -14.89 2.59
N ALA A 323 8.38 -14.90 2.00
CA ALA A 323 7.13 -14.86 2.74
C ALA A 323 6.54 -16.27 2.94
N ARG A 324 5.62 -16.38 3.89
CA ARG A 324 4.73 -17.52 4.06
C ARG A 324 3.28 -17.05 3.98
N VAL A 325 2.36 -17.92 3.61
CA VAL A 325 0.94 -17.60 3.47
C VAL A 325 0.14 -18.40 4.47
N ILE A 326 -0.55 -17.69 5.36
CA ILE A 326 -1.48 -18.28 6.32
C ILE A 326 -2.83 -18.44 5.62
N LYS A 327 -3.28 -19.69 5.48
CA LYS A 327 -4.62 -19.99 4.96
C LYS A 327 -5.61 -20.08 6.11
N LEU A 328 -6.64 -19.25 6.03
CA LEU A 328 -7.78 -19.29 6.93
C LEU A 328 -8.87 -20.20 6.33
N GLU A 329 -9.89 -20.50 7.13
CA GLU A 329 -11.07 -21.18 6.60
C GLU A 329 -11.87 -20.27 5.67
N ASP A 330 -12.57 -20.86 4.70
CA ASP A 330 -13.35 -20.13 3.70
C ASP A 330 -14.34 -19.16 4.35
N GLY A 331 -14.29 -17.91 3.88
CA GLY A 331 -15.20 -16.85 4.31
C GLY A 331 -14.84 -16.16 5.63
N LEU A 332 -13.71 -16.51 6.28
CA LEU A 332 -13.23 -15.80 7.47
C LEU A 332 -12.07 -14.85 7.13
N ASP A 333 -12.16 -13.62 7.64
CA ASP A 333 -11.04 -12.69 7.72
C ASP A 333 -10.20 -12.97 8.99
N PRO A 334 -9.01 -12.37 9.17
CA PRO A 334 -8.19 -12.61 10.35
C PRO A 334 -8.86 -12.19 11.67
N ASP A 335 -9.70 -11.14 11.68
CA ASP A 335 -10.44 -10.67 12.86
C ASP A 335 -11.50 -11.71 13.28
N ASP A 336 -12.28 -12.21 12.32
CA ASP A 336 -13.33 -13.21 12.52
C ASP A 336 -12.73 -14.57 12.91
N PHE A 337 -11.64 -14.99 12.27
CA PHE A 337 -10.96 -16.25 12.58
C PHE A 337 -10.45 -16.26 14.03
N VAL A 338 -9.72 -15.22 14.44
CA VAL A 338 -9.12 -15.19 15.79
C VAL A 338 -10.18 -15.03 16.89
N LYS A 339 -11.33 -14.39 16.59
CA LYS A 339 -12.48 -14.38 17.52
C LYS A 339 -13.12 -15.74 17.69
N LYS A 340 -13.22 -16.51 16.60
CA LYS A 340 -13.86 -17.82 16.60
C LYS A 340 -12.99 -18.90 17.26
N TYR A 341 -11.71 -18.91 16.93
CA TYR A 341 -10.79 -20.01 17.30
C TYR A 341 -9.74 -19.64 18.35
N GLY A 342 -9.53 -18.35 18.61
CA GLY A 342 -8.56 -17.87 19.58
C GLY A 342 -7.12 -17.82 19.04
N LYS A 343 -6.24 -17.28 19.89
CA LYS A 343 -4.83 -17.01 19.54
C LYS A 343 -4.00 -18.26 19.31
N ASP A 344 -4.21 -19.32 20.09
CA ASP A 344 -3.35 -20.51 20.03
C ASP A 344 -3.57 -21.26 18.71
N VAL A 345 -4.82 -21.42 18.27
CA VAL A 345 -5.15 -21.98 16.95
C VAL A 345 -4.62 -21.09 15.82
N PHE A 346 -4.67 -19.77 15.96
CA PHE A 346 -4.08 -18.88 14.96
C PHE A 346 -2.56 -19.07 14.84
N LYS A 347 -1.85 -19.31 15.95
CA LYS A 347 -0.42 -19.61 15.94
C LYS A 347 -0.12 -20.95 15.28
N GLU A 348 -0.92 -21.98 15.54
CA GLU A 348 -0.80 -23.27 14.84
C GLU A 348 -0.91 -23.06 13.32
N ARG A 349 -1.90 -22.28 12.85
CA ARG A 349 -2.02 -21.92 11.42
C ARG A 349 -0.82 -21.13 10.88
N MET A 350 -0.18 -20.33 11.72
CA MET A 350 1.04 -19.62 11.37
C MET A 350 2.25 -20.56 11.23
N GLU A 351 2.33 -21.60 12.06
CA GLU A 351 3.36 -22.65 11.96
C GLU A 351 3.16 -23.53 10.72
N GLU A 352 1.91 -23.83 10.36
CA GLU A 352 1.50 -24.57 9.16
C GLU A 352 1.53 -23.74 7.87
N ALA A 353 1.90 -22.46 7.94
CA ALA A 353 1.85 -21.55 6.80
C ALA A 353 2.73 -22.03 5.64
N ASP A 354 2.13 -22.14 4.45
CA ASP A 354 2.80 -22.53 3.22
C ASP A 354 3.87 -21.49 2.84
N ASP A 355 5.06 -21.90 2.40
CA ASP A 355 5.92 -20.96 1.67
C ASP A 355 5.27 -20.55 0.34
N VAL A 356 5.71 -19.42 -0.23
CA VAL A 356 5.11 -18.87 -1.45
C VAL A 356 5.07 -19.83 -2.65
N TYR A 357 6.01 -20.77 -2.76
CA TYR A 357 6.03 -21.73 -3.87
C TYR A 357 5.05 -22.87 -3.61
N ASN A 358 5.03 -23.42 -2.39
CA ASN A 358 4.03 -24.42 -2.00
C ASN A 358 2.62 -23.86 -2.06
N TYR A 359 2.40 -22.61 -1.64
CA TYR A 359 1.11 -21.93 -1.78
C TYR A 359 0.64 -21.90 -3.24
N LYS A 360 1.49 -21.43 -4.16
CA LYS A 360 1.18 -21.36 -5.60
C LYS A 360 0.96 -22.75 -6.21
N TYR A 361 1.79 -23.72 -5.84
CA TYR A 361 1.66 -25.10 -6.31
C TYR A 361 0.34 -25.74 -5.86
N ASN A 362 0.00 -25.62 -4.57
CA ASN A 362 -1.23 -26.16 -3.99
C ASN A 362 -2.47 -25.53 -4.64
N LYS A 363 -2.44 -24.23 -4.92
CA LYS A 363 -3.52 -23.54 -5.64
C LYS A 363 -3.75 -24.12 -7.04
N ILE A 364 -2.68 -24.45 -7.78
CA ILE A 364 -2.80 -25.08 -9.11
C ILE A 364 -3.26 -26.54 -8.97
N LEU A 365 -2.81 -27.26 -7.93
CA LEU A 365 -3.29 -28.60 -7.59
C LEU A 365 -4.80 -28.61 -7.32
N ASP A 366 -5.34 -27.64 -6.58
CA ASP A 366 -6.76 -27.56 -6.27
C ASP A 366 -7.58 -27.37 -7.56
N ILE A 367 -7.14 -26.47 -8.45
CA ILE A 367 -7.74 -26.28 -9.78
C ILE A 367 -7.69 -27.57 -10.60
N TYR A 368 -6.56 -28.28 -10.58
CA TYR A 368 -6.40 -29.56 -11.27
C TYR A 368 -7.33 -30.65 -10.70
N ALA A 369 -7.43 -30.74 -9.38
CA ALA A 369 -8.26 -31.71 -8.68
C ALA A 369 -9.75 -31.49 -8.96
N SER A 370 -10.18 -30.23 -9.04
CA SER A 370 -11.56 -29.85 -9.36
C SER A 370 -11.91 -29.92 -10.86
N SER A 371 -10.93 -30.11 -11.74
CA SER A 371 -11.14 -30.17 -13.19
C SER A 371 -11.68 -31.52 -13.65
N ASN A 372 -12.49 -31.52 -14.72
CA ASN A 372 -12.95 -32.77 -15.35
C ASN A 372 -11.78 -33.49 -16.06
N LYS A 373 -11.96 -34.79 -16.41
CA LYS A 373 -10.89 -35.62 -16.98
C LYS A 373 -10.28 -35.03 -18.27
N ASN A 374 -11.06 -34.34 -19.07
CA ASN A 374 -10.61 -33.78 -20.35
C ASN A 374 -9.78 -32.51 -20.15
N GLU A 375 -10.13 -31.68 -19.16
CA GLU A 375 -9.42 -30.43 -18.82
C GLU A 375 -8.13 -30.66 -18.02
N LYS A 376 -7.97 -31.82 -17.39
CA LYS A 376 -6.80 -32.12 -16.55
C LYS A 376 -5.48 -32.02 -17.32
N PHE A 377 -5.46 -32.38 -18.60
CA PHE A 377 -4.28 -32.20 -19.45
C PHE A 377 -4.01 -30.73 -19.76
N ASP A 378 -5.05 -29.90 -19.94
CA ASP A 378 -4.91 -28.47 -20.23
C ASP A 378 -4.31 -27.70 -19.03
N LYS A 379 -4.54 -28.19 -17.80
CA LYS A 379 -3.95 -27.62 -16.59
C LYS A 379 -2.44 -27.87 -16.46
N LEU A 380 -1.84 -28.77 -17.25
CA LEU A 380 -0.39 -28.97 -17.27
C LEU A 380 0.36 -27.67 -17.60
N ASN A 381 -0.22 -26.82 -18.45
CA ASN A 381 0.37 -25.53 -18.80
C ASN A 381 0.50 -24.58 -17.58
N LEU A 382 -0.43 -24.64 -16.64
CA LEU A 382 -0.35 -23.85 -15.40
C LEU A 382 0.84 -24.28 -14.54
N PHE A 383 1.10 -25.60 -14.46
CA PHE A 383 2.28 -26.11 -13.78
C PHE A 383 3.57 -25.72 -14.51
N ILE A 384 3.60 -25.76 -15.84
CA ILE A 384 4.77 -25.33 -16.63
C ILE A 384 5.07 -23.85 -16.39
N GLU A 385 4.05 -22.99 -16.42
CA GLU A 385 4.17 -21.55 -16.14
C GLU A 385 4.68 -21.30 -14.71
N PHE A 386 4.13 -22.01 -13.72
CA PHE A 386 4.62 -21.94 -12.34
C PHE A 386 6.09 -22.34 -12.25
N LEU A 387 6.49 -23.49 -12.81
CA LEU A 387 7.87 -23.95 -12.79
C LEU A 387 8.82 -22.97 -13.49
N ALA A 388 8.38 -22.38 -14.61
CA ALA A 388 9.14 -21.36 -15.34
C ALA A 388 9.36 -20.08 -14.51
N SER A 389 8.41 -19.72 -13.65
CA SER A 389 8.51 -18.53 -12.79
C SER A 389 9.51 -18.66 -11.63
N ILE A 390 9.92 -19.88 -11.25
CA ILE A 390 10.81 -20.12 -10.11
C ILE A 390 12.26 -19.78 -10.51
N ARG A 391 12.82 -18.71 -9.93
CA ARG A 391 14.22 -18.30 -10.22
C ARG A 391 15.28 -19.28 -9.69
N SER A 392 15.08 -19.86 -8.51
CA SER A 392 16.02 -20.82 -7.89
C SER A 392 15.97 -22.18 -8.57
N ASP A 393 17.10 -22.64 -9.13
CA ASP A 393 17.17 -23.93 -9.84
C ASP A 393 16.92 -25.13 -8.92
N LEU A 394 17.43 -25.09 -7.69
CA LEU A 394 17.18 -26.15 -6.69
C LEU A 394 15.71 -26.22 -6.30
N THR A 395 15.09 -25.07 -6.05
CA THR A 395 13.65 -24.99 -5.75
C THR A 395 12.84 -25.49 -6.95
N ARG A 396 13.21 -25.09 -8.17
CA ARG A 396 12.54 -25.54 -9.40
C ARG A 396 12.65 -27.06 -9.57
N GLU A 397 13.81 -27.66 -9.29
CA GLU A 397 14.01 -29.12 -9.37
C GLU A 397 13.08 -29.89 -8.43
N ILE A 398 12.87 -29.39 -7.20
CA ILE A 398 11.95 -29.99 -6.23
C ILE A 398 10.52 -30.02 -6.80
N PHE A 399 10.04 -28.89 -7.33
CA PHE A 399 8.69 -28.83 -7.90
C PHE A 399 8.57 -29.59 -9.23
N ILE A 400 9.63 -29.65 -10.06
CA ILE A 400 9.67 -30.53 -11.24
C ILE A 400 9.46 -31.98 -10.84
N ASN A 401 10.08 -32.44 -9.75
CA ASN A 401 9.89 -33.79 -9.23
C ASN A 401 8.43 -34.04 -8.80
N ASN A 402 7.78 -33.06 -8.19
CA ASN A 402 6.38 -33.17 -7.78
C ASN A 402 5.45 -33.26 -9.00
N VAL A 403 5.62 -32.38 -9.99
CA VAL A 403 4.83 -32.39 -11.23
C VAL A 403 5.07 -33.65 -12.06
N SER A 404 6.32 -34.13 -12.12
CA SER A 404 6.71 -35.38 -12.79
C SER A 404 5.94 -36.58 -12.23
N LYS A 405 5.86 -36.69 -10.89
CA LYS A 405 5.09 -37.74 -10.23
C LYS A 405 3.59 -37.59 -10.44
N LEU A 406 3.06 -36.38 -10.38
CA LEU A 406 1.62 -36.10 -10.52
C LEU A 406 1.08 -36.52 -11.89
N PHE A 407 1.82 -36.23 -12.96
CA PHE A 407 1.41 -36.53 -14.34
C PHE A 407 2.04 -37.80 -14.91
N ASN A 408 2.91 -38.48 -14.16
CA ASN A 408 3.72 -39.60 -14.65
C ASN A 408 4.51 -39.24 -15.94
N ILE A 409 5.16 -38.08 -15.93
CA ILE A 409 5.96 -37.55 -17.05
C ILE A 409 7.43 -37.51 -16.62
N GLU A 410 8.34 -37.87 -17.52
CA GLU A 410 9.78 -37.78 -17.25
C GLU A 410 10.23 -36.34 -16.94
N LYS A 411 11.11 -36.19 -15.95
CA LYS A 411 11.65 -34.88 -15.55
C LYS A 411 12.32 -34.14 -16.72
N GLN A 412 13.01 -34.86 -17.60
CA GLN A 412 13.68 -34.26 -18.77
C GLN A 412 12.68 -33.62 -19.74
N THR A 413 11.54 -34.29 -19.98
CA THR A 413 10.46 -33.74 -20.79
C THR A 413 9.92 -32.44 -20.19
N LEU A 414 9.72 -32.39 -18.87
CA LEU A 414 9.29 -31.15 -18.19
C LEU A 414 10.34 -30.04 -18.32
N LYS A 415 11.62 -30.35 -18.15
CA LYS A 415 12.72 -29.38 -18.32
C LYS A 415 12.74 -28.80 -19.72
N GLN A 416 12.59 -29.63 -20.75
CA GLN A 416 12.48 -29.16 -22.14
C GLN A 416 11.25 -28.27 -22.38
N SER A 417 10.10 -28.64 -21.81
CA SER A 417 8.87 -27.82 -21.91
C SER A 417 9.03 -26.45 -21.24
N ILE A 418 9.72 -26.37 -20.09
CA ILE A 418 10.03 -25.10 -19.42
C ILE A 418 10.96 -24.24 -20.29
N LEU A 419 11.99 -24.83 -20.89
CA LEU A 419 12.88 -24.10 -21.81
C LEU A 419 12.11 -23.56 -23.02
N LYS A 420 11.31 -24.39 -23.68
CA LYS A 420 10.44 -23.97 -24.78
C LYS A 420 9.46 -22.87 -24.36
N TYR A 421 8.89 -22.96 -23.16
CA TYR A 421 8.00 -21.92 -22.62
C TYR A 421 8.74 -20.59 -22.47
N ASN A 422 9.93 -20.61 -21.86
CA ASN A 422 10.77 -19.42 -21.68
C ASN A 422 11.26 -18.83 -23.00
N GLU A 423 11.62 -19.66 -23.98
CA GLU A 423 11.97 -19.25 -25.35
C GLU A 423 10.78 -18.62 -26.07
N ASN A 424 9.60 -19.21 -25.98
CA ASN A 424 8.38 -18.64 -26.57
C ASN A 424 7.97 -17.33 -25.90
N TYR A 425 8.15 -17.22 -24.58
CA TYR A 425 7.88 -16.00 -23.83
C TYR A 425 8.89 -14.90 -24.22
N THR A 426 10.19 -15.22 -24.21
CA THR A 426 11.26 -14.30 -24.63
C THR A 426 11.14 -13.91 -26.09
N ASN A 427 10.73 -14.81 -26.99
CA ASN A 427 10.46 -14.51 -28.39
C ASN A 427 9.21 -13.65 -28.57
N LYS A 428 8.15 -13.83 -27.78
CA LYS A 428 7.01 -12.90 -27.73
C LYS A 428 7.42 -11.52 -27.21
N THR A 429 8.22 -11.44 -26.15
CA THR A 429 8.72 -10.17 -25.61
C THR A 429 9.79 -9.54 -26.50
N ASN A 430 10.62 -10.31 -27.20
CA ASN A 430 11.62 -9.82 -28.16
C ASN A 430 10.99 -9.45 -29.49
N SER A 431 9.92 -10.11 -29.93
CA SER A 431 9.12 -9.66 -31.07
C SER A 431 8.37 -8.36 -30.75
N ARG A 432 7.94 -8.19 -29.49
CA ARG A 432 7.45 -6.91 -28.95
C ARG A 432 8.58 -5.87 -28.85
N ASN A 433 9.76 -6.22 -28.33
CA ASN A 433 10.91 -5.32 -28.16
C ASN A 433 11.67 -4.99 -29.46
N LEU A 434 11.63 -5.84 -30.49
CA LEU A 434 12.16 -5.58 -31.84
C LEU A 434 11.18 -4.70 -32.62
N LYS A 435 9.87 -4.88 -32.42
CA LYS A 435 8.87 -3.89 -32.80
C LYS A 435 9.00 -2.59 -31.99
N GLU A 436 9.55 -2.57 -30.78
CA GLU A 436 9.81 -1.33 -30.04
C GLU A 436 11.17 -0.68 -30.35
N LYS A 437 12.20 -1.46 -30.74
CA LYS A 437 13.52 -0.95 -31.12
C LYS A 437 13.55 -0.29 -32.50
N SER A 438 12.68 -0.70 -33.44
CA SER A 438 12.44 0.08 -34.66
C SER A 438 11.64 1.37 -34.40
N PHE A 439 11.03 1.51 -33.22
CA PHE A 439 10.30 2.69 -32.77
C PHE A 439 11.12 3.64 -31.88
N LYS A 440 12.37 3.29 -31.53
CA LYS A 440 13.29 4.15 -30.75
C LYS A 440 14.37 4.78 -31.63
N LYS A 441 13.95 5.62 -32.58
CA LYS A 441 14.76 6.76 -33.02
C LYS A 441 14.00 8.03 -32.64
N ASN A 442 14.55 8.74 -31.65
CA ASN A 442 14.16 10.04 -31.10
C ASN A 442 12.78 10.55 -31.56
N ARG A 443 11.76 10.32 -30.72
CA ARG A 443 10.57 11.16 -30.73
C ARG A 443 10.27 11.60 -29.31
N ILE A 444 10.54 12.88 -29.08
CA ILE A 444 9.86 13.72 -28.10
C ILE A 444 8.39 13.28 -28.11
N ILE A 445 7.89 12.76 -26.98
CA ILE A 445 6.46 12.44 -26.85
C ILE A 445 5.75 13.79 -26.82
N ASP A 446 5.36 14.23 -27.99
CA ASP A 446 4.26 15.18 -28.13
C ASP A 446 3.00 14.42 -27.73
N TYR A 447 2.45 14.76 -26.57
CA TYR A 447 1.18 14.24 -26.10
C TYR A 447 0.10 14.65 -27.11
N LYS A 448 -0.15 13.81 -28.12
CA LYS A 448 -1.37 13.92 -28.90
C LYS A 448 -2.53 13.71 -27.94
N LYS A 449 -3.16 14.82 -27.56
CA LYS A 449 -4.47 14.92 -26.91
C LYS A 449 -5.44 13.99 -27.64
N TYR A 450 -5.74 12.82 -27.08
CA TYR A 450 -6.90 12.06 -27.54
C TYR A 450 -8.14 12.88 -27.19
N THR A 451 -8.91 13.26 -28.21
CA THR A 451 -10.04 14.20 -28.14
C THR A 451 -11.36 13.54 -27.73
N ILE A 452 -11.39 12.22 -27.57
CA ILE A 452 -12.61 11.47 -27.24
C ILE A 452 -13.01 11.76 -25.80
N SER A 453 -14.27 12.11 -25.59
CA SER A 453 -14.75 12.42 -24.24
C SER A 453 -14.85 11.13 -23.40
N THR A 454 -14.54 11.23 -22.11
CA THR A 454 -14.68 10.10 -21.17
C THR A 454 -16.11 9.56 -21.13
N ASN A 455 -17.11 10.40 -21.34
CA ASN A 455 -18.51 9.95 -21.37
C ASN A 455 -18.80 9.07 -22.58
N GLU A 456 -18.20 9.34 -23.74
CA GLU A 456 -18.35 8.46 -24.91
C GLU A 456 -17.71 7.09 -24.67
N LEU A 457 -16.54 7.06 -24.02
CA LEU A 457 -15.85 5.83 -23.67
C LEU A 457 -16.62 5.00 -22.63
N GLU A 458 -17.16 5.63 -21.59
CA GLU A 458 -17.99 4.93 -20.58
C GLU A 458 -19.33 4.46 -21.17
N THR A 459 -19.94 5.23 -22.06
CA THR A 459 -21.16 4.81 -22.76
C THR A 459 -20.90 3.62 -23.69
N LEU A 460 -19.79 3.61 -24.43
CA LEU A 460 -19.39 2.46 -25.26
C LEU A 460 -19.02 1.24 -24.41
N ARG A 461 -18.41 1.46 -23.25
CA ARG A 461 -18.09 0.40 -22.28
C ARG A 461 -19.35 -0.21 -21.64
N LEU A 462 -20.36 0.62 -21.35
CA LEU A 462 -21.69 0.18 -20.90
C LEU A 462 -22.35 -0.67 -21.98
N PHE A 463 -22.33 -0.21 -23.25
CA PHE A 463 -22.84 -0.98 -24.39
C PHE A 463 -22.21 -2.36 -24.55
N LEU A 464 -20.88 -2.46 -24.33
CA LEU A 464 -20.12 -3.69 -24.46
C LEU A 464 -20.36 -4.68 -23.31
N ASN A 465 -20.31 -4.20 -22.07
CA ASN A 465 -20.24 -5.08 -20.90
C ASN A 465 -21.59 -5.24 -20.16
N GLN A 466 -22.55 -4.35 -20.41
CA GLN A 466 -23.83 -4.24 -19.67
C GLN A 466 -24.93 -3.83 -20.66
N ARG A 467 -25.15 -4.66 -21.70
CA ARG A 467 -26.03 -4.34 -22.84
C ARG A 467 -27.49 -4.11 -22.43
N ASP A 468 -28.00 -4.80 -21.41
CA ASP A 468 -29.35 -4.59 -20.88
C ASP A 468 -29.50 -3.20 -20.23
N ASP A 469 -28.57 -2.83 -19.34
CA ASP A 469 -28.54 -1.51 -18.68
C ASP A 469 -28.36 -0.36 -19.69
N TYR A 470 -27.71 -0.63 -20.84
CA TYR A 470 -27.65 0.31 -21.96
C TYR A 470 -28.99 0.45 -22.69
N ASN A 471 -29.66 -0.68 -22.96
CA ASN A 471 -30.88 -0.73 -23.76
C ASN A 471 -32.06 -0.01 -23.09
N ASP A 472 -32.11 0.01 -21.75
CA ASP A 472 -33.12 0.74 -20.98
C ASP A 472 -33.18 2.25 -21.31
N ASP A 473 -32.07 2.81 -21.81
CA ASP A 473 -31.93 4.23 -22.11
C ASP A 473 -31.17 4.48 -23.44
N ALA A 474 -31.29 3.56 -24.41
CA ALA A 474 -30.52 3.57 -25.65
C ALA A 474 -30.60 4.90 -26.41
N GLU A 475 -31.79 5.52 -26.49
CA GLU A 475 -31.98 6.80 -27.19
C GLU A 475 -31.17 7.95 -26.56
N PHE A 476 -30.96 7.91 -25.24
CA PHE A 476 -30.14 8.88 -24.53
C PHE A 476 -28.65 8.62 -24.81
N PHE A 477 -28.21 7.37 -24.67
CA PHE A 477 -26.81 6.98 -24.80
C PHE A 477 -26.30 7.07 -26.24
N ASP A 478 -27.13 6.78 -27.23
CA ASP A 478 -26.81 6.94 -28.65
C ASP A 478 -26.45 8.39 -28.97
N LYS A 479 -27.15 9.38 -28.39
CA LYS A 479 -26.87 10.81 -28.59
C LYS A 479 -25.54 11.28 -27.96
N VAL A 480 -24.94 10.47 -27.09
CA VAL A 480 -23.66 10.77 -26.42
C VAL A 480 -22.49 10.44 -27.32
N LEU A 481 -22.58 9.35 -28.08
CA LEU A 481 -21.56 8.84 -28.98
C LEU A 481 -21.48 9.74 -30.22
N LYS A 482 -20.32 10.35 -30.48
CA LYS A 482 -20.15 11.33 -31.56
C LYS A 482 -18.85 11.18 -32.32
N ASP A 483 -17.82 10.61 -31.69
CA ASP A 483 -16.56 10.32 -32.37
C ASP A 483 -16.74 9.13 -33.31
N GLU A 484 -16.44 9.33 -34.60
CA GLU A 484 -16.59 8.31 -35.66
C GLU A 484 -15.90 6.97 -35.32
N ARG A 485 -14.82 7.00 -34.53
CA ARG A 485 -14.10 5.78 -34.11
C ARG A 485 -14.89 4.98 -33.08
N VAL A 486 -15.59 5.68 -32.19
CA VAL A 486 -16.42 5.09 -31.14
C VAL A 486 -17.68 4.48 -31.77
N GLU A 487 -18.29 5.18 -32.73
CA GLU A 487 -19.43 4.67 -33.51
C GLU A 487 -19.04 3.43 -34.31
N LYS A 488 -17.90 3.46 -35.00
CA LYS A 488 -17.41 2.30 -35.77
C LYS A 488 -17.16 1.07 -34.89
N LEU A 489 -16.63 1.26 -33.67
CA LEU A 489 -16.46 0.17 -32.71
C LEU A 489 -17.80 -0.37 -32.21
N LYS A 490 -18.76 0.52 -31.92
CA LYS A 490 -20.11 0.12 -31.49
C LYS A 490 -20.81 -0.74 -32.55
N ASP A 491 -20.74 -0.35 -33.82
CA ASP A 491 -21.37 -1.10 -34.91
C ASP A 491 -20.72 -2.48 -35.11
N TYR A 492 -19.40 -2.55 -34.94
CA TYR A 492 -18.68 -3.81 -34.94
C TYR A 492 -19.12 -4.72 -33.77
N ILE A 493 -19.21 -4.17 -32.55
CA ILE A 493 -19.69 -4.88 -31.35
C ILE A 493 -21.17 -5.30 -31.51
N LYS A 494 -21.97 -4.53 -32.25
CA LYS A 494 -23.38 -4.88 -32.53
C LYS A 494 -23.51 -6.03 -33.51
N SER A 495 -22.58 -6.17 -34.46
CA SER A 495 -22.60 -7.20 -35.51
C SER A 495 -21.90 -8.49 -35.11
N HIS A 496 -21.10 -8.49 -34.05
CA HIS A 496 -20.38 -9.66 -33.55
C HIS A 496 -20.73 -9.88 -32.07
N ASP A 497 -21.45 -10.96 -31.78
CA ASP A 497 -21.95 -11.26 -30.42
C ASP A 497 -20.83 -11.58 -29.40
N ASP A 498 -19.57 -11.76 -29.84
CA ASP A 498 -18.40 -12.03 -29.00
C ASP A 498 -17.13 -11.25 -29.40
N ILE A 499 -16.35 -10.83 -28.41
CA ILE A 499 -15.25 -9.85 -28.51
C ILE A 499 -13.90 -10.46 -28.91
N VAL A 500 -13.82 -11.77 -29.12
CA VAL A 500 -12.54 -12.51 -29.05
C VAL A 500 -11.46 -12.02 -30.04
N ASN A 501 -11.80 -11.28 -31.10
CA ASN A 501 -10.83 -10.75 -32.08
C ASN A 501 -10.96 -9.25 -32.43
N ILE A 502 -11.58 -8.41 -31.58
CA ILE A 502 -11.79 -6.98 -31.91
C ILE A 502 -10.49 -6.20 -32.21
N ARG A 503 -9.33 -6.67 -31.73
CA ARG A 503 -8.03 -6.02 -31.93
C ARG A 503 -7.39 -6.32 -33.28
N ASP A 504 -7.82 -7.39 -33.94
CA ASP A 504 -7.27 -7.80 -35.24
C ASP A 504 -7.92 -7.02 -36.40
N ASP A 505 -9.15 -6.56 -36.20
CA ASP A 505 -9.94 -5.83 -37.21
C ASP A 505 -9.79 -4.30 -37.15
N PHE A 506 -9.06 -3.78 -36.17
CA PHE A 506 -8.90 -2.34 -35.94
C PHE A 506 -7.43 -1.89 -35.89
N THR A 507 -7.17 -0.68 -36.39
CA THR A 507 -5.82 -0.11 -36.39
C THR A 507 -5.38 0.29 -34.98
N LYS A 508 -4.08 0.54 -34.78
CA LYS A 508 -3.50 0.98 -33.50
C LYS A 508 -4.18 2.23 -32.92
N ASP A 509 -4.82 3.06 -33.74
CA ASP A 509 -5.53 4.26 -33.29
C ASP A 509 -6.78 3.95 -32.43
N TYR A 510 -7.29 2.71 -32.50
CA TYR A 510 -8.44 2.23 -31.73
C TYR A 510 -8.02 1.50 -30.44
N TYR A 511 -6.75 1.12 -30.30
CA TYR A 511 -6.31 0.27 -29.18
C TYR A 511 -6.53 0.92 -27.83
N PHE A 512 -6.39 2.25 -27.74
CA PHE A 512 -6.73 2.97 -26.51
C PHE A 512 -8.23 2.84 -26.15
N ILE A 513 -9.13 2.94 -27.13
CA ILE A 513 -10.58 2.80 -26.91
C ILE A 513 -10.90 1.37 -26.51
N ILE A 514 -10.32 0.39 -27.22
CA ILE A 514 -10.50 -1.05 -26.97
C ILE A 514 -9.99 -1.41 -25.56
N ASP A 515 -8.76 -1.02 -25.20
CA ASP A 515 -8.18 -1.23 -23.87
C ASP A 515 -9.07 -0.62 -22.76
N TYR A 516 -9.69 0.53 -23.02
CA TYR A 516 -10.57 1.20 -22.07
C TYR A 516 -11.89 0.45 -21.87
N ILE A 517 -12.56 0.04 -22.96
CA ILE A 517 -13.89 -0.57 -22.89
C ILE A 517 -13.84 -2.06 -22.48
N GLU A 518 -12.75 -2.78 -22.75
CA GLU A 518 -12.56 -4.17 -22.31
C GLU A 518 -12.30 -4.28 -20.79
N ASN A 519 -11.97 -3.16 -20.14
CA ASN A 519 -11.75 -3.15 -18.70
C ASN A 519 -13.06 -3.43 -17.95
N LYS A 520 -13.16 -4.59 -17.27
CA LYS A 520 -14.33 -4.98 -16.48
C LYS A 520 -14.31 -4.53 -15.01
N ALA A 521 -13.38 -3.65 -14.63
CA ALA A 521 -13.28 -3.16 -13.26
C ALA A 521 -14.45 -2.20 -12.94
N ASN A 522 -15.30 -2.57 -11.98
CA ASN A 522 -16.51 -1.87 -11.55
C ASN A 522 -17.68 -1.91 -12.55
N LYS A 523 -18.87 -2.25 -12.04
CA LYS A 523 -20.14 -2.13 -12.75
C LYS A 523 -20.44 -0.64 -13.00
N ILE A 524 -21.04 -0.31 -14.15
CA ILE A 524 -21.41 1.06 -14.50
C ILE A 524 -22.90 1.21 -14.17
N GLU A 525 -23.21 1.96 -13.11
CA GLU A 525 -24.60 2.29 -12.81
C GLU A 525 -25.14 3.25 -13.86
N SER A 526 -26.05 2.77 -14.74
CA SER A 526 -26.56 3.52 -15.89
C SER A 526 -27.19 4.87 -15.50
N PHE A 527 -27.91 4.90 -14.38
CA PHE A 527 -28.48 6.12 -13.80
C PHE A 527 -27.41 7.15 -13.41
N GLU A 528 -26.32 6.74 -12.77
CA GLU A 528 -25.24 7.64 -12.37
C GLU A 528 -24.51 8.22 -13.58
N LEU A 529 -24.25 7.38 -14.60
CA LEU A 529 -23.64 7.81 -15.85
C LEU A 529 -24.52 8.86 -16.55
N LYS A 530 -25.84 8.63 -16.60
CA LYS A 530 -26.82 9.56 -17.18
C LYS A 530 -26.84 10.91 -16.46
N GLU A 531 -26.85 10.92 -15.13
CA GLU A 531 -26.81 12.15 -14.34
C GLU A 531 -25.49 12.92 -14.52
N LYS A 532 -24.35 12.21 -14.56
CA LYS A 532 -23.04 12.80 -14.84
C LYS A 532 -23.01 13.50 -16.20
N ILE A 533 -23.54 12.85 -17.25
CA ILE A 533 -23.61 13.39 -18.61
C ILE A 533 -24.51 14.64 -18.67
N LYS A 534 -25.70 14.59 -18.04
CA LYS A 534 -26.60 15.76 -17.96
C LYS A 534 -25.93 16.94 -17.25
N LEU A 535 -25.24 16.69 -16.15
CA LEU A 535 -24.54 17.72 -15.38
C LEU A 535 -23.43 18.38 -16.21
N GLU A 536 -22.66 17.60 -16.95
CA GLU A 536 -21.62 18.13 -17.83
C GLU A 536 -22.19 18.96 -18.98
N ASN A 537 -23.27 18.50 -19.61
CA ASN A 537 -23.96 19.25 -20.66
C ASN A 537 -24.50 20.59 -20.13
N LYS A 538 -25.08 20.60 -18.93
CA LYS A 538 -25.52 21.83 -18.25
C LYS A 538 -24.34 22.78 -17.98
N ARG A 539 -23.19 22.26 -17.52
CA ARG A 539 -21.96 23.04 -17.31
C ARG A 539 -21.41 23.63 -18.62
N LYS A 540 -21.40 22.87 -19.72
CA LYS A 540 -21.00 23.35 -21.06
C LYS A 540 -21.92 24.46 -21.56
N LEU A 541 -23.24 24.29 -21.39
CA LEU A 541 -24.22 25.31 -21.75
C LEU A 541 -24.03 26.60 -20.94
N LEU A 542 -23.84 26.49 -19.62
CA LEU A 542 -23.57 27.64 -18.75
C LEU A 542 -22.28 28.38 -19.13
N LYS A 543 -21.21 27.66 -19.49
CA LYS A 543 -19.97 28.27 -20.00
C LYS A 543 -20.22 29.03 -21.31
N LYS A 544 -20.95 28.43 -22.26
CA LYS A 544 -21.28 29.06 -23.55
C LYS A 544 -22.19 30.30 -23.40
N LEU A 545 -23.08 30.29 -22.42
CA LEU A 545 -23.93 31.44 -22.10
C LEU A 545 -23.16 32.56 -21.39
N ARG A 546 -22.15 32.22 -20.58
CA ARG A 546 -21.25 33.20 -19.95
C ARG A 546 -20.30 33.85 -20.96
N SER A 547 -19.75 33.07 -21.89
CA SER A 547 -18.86 33.58 -22.96
C SER A 547 -19.58 34.35 -24.08
N LYS A 548 -20.89 34.57 -23.97
CA LYS A 548 -21.70 35.40 -24.88
C LYS A 548 -22.15 36.72 -24.23
N LYS A 549 -21.81 36.93 -22.95
CA LYS A 549 -22.08 38.16 -22.19
C LYS A 549 -20.85 39.08 -22.07
N ASP A 550 -19.70 38.60 -22.52
CA ASP A 550 -18.51 39.37 -22.89
C ASP A 550 -18.46 39.43 -24.43
#